data_AF-A0A9Q3JW05-F1
#
_entry.id   AF-A0A9Q3JW05-F1
#
_cell.length_a   1.000
_cell.length_b   1.000
_cell.length_c   1.000
_cell.angle_alpha   90.00
_cell.angle_beta   90.00
_cell.angle_gamma   90.00
#
_symmetry.space_group_name_H-M   'P 1'
#
loop_
_entity.id
_entity.type
_entity.pdbx_description
1 polymer ?
#
loop_
_entity_poly.entity_id
_entity_poly.type
_entity_poly.pdbx_seq_one_letter_code
_entity_poly.pdbx_strand_id
1 'polypeptide(L)'
;MLVSKARCPSQYQDGDNMSYTEKEALKQLPEASSWPKSSGTEKYDHMELIDYIDGLFIDVPSIPDYWITARLNKAFKGHASIWYTEMKEIHGRRSWPW
;
A
#
# COMPACT_ATOMS: atom_id res chain seq x y z
N MET A 1 -34.07 -18.33 21.10
CA MET A 1 -32.69 -18.38 20.55
C MET A 1 -32.30 -16.96 20.18
N LEU A 2 -31.46 -16.31 21.00
CA LEU A 2 -30.97 -14.95 20.73
C LEU A 2 -29.61 -15.07 20.06
N VAL A 3 -29.53 -14.71 18.78
CA VAL A 3 -28.27 -14.64 18.03
C VAL A 3 -27.60 -13.32 18.42
N SER A 4 -26.65 -13.39 19.35
CA SER A 4 -25.75 -12.29 19.66
C SER A 4 -24.94 -11.96 18.40
N LYS A 5 -25.17 -10.78 17.81
CA LYS A 5 -24.25 -10.21 16.82
C LYS A 5 -22.90 -10.01 17.50
N ALA A 6 -21.94 -10.88 17.19
CA ALA A 6 -20.54 -10.64 17.50
C ALA A 6 -20.14 -9.35 16.78
N ARG A 7 -20.04 -8.26 17.54
CA ARG A 7 -19.37 -7.04 17.10
C ARG A 7 -17.91 -7.42 16.89
N CYS A 8 -17.45 -7.46 15.64
CA CYS A 8 -16.03 -7.61 15.34
C CYS A 8 -15.25 -6.60 16.20
N PRO A 9 -14.23 -7.02 16.96
CA PRO A 9 -13.42 -6.06 17.71
C PRO A 9 -12.74 -5.15 16.70
N SER A 10 -13.04 -3.84 16.78
CA SER A 10 -12.29 -2.81 16.09
C SER A 10 -10.85 -2.88 16.60
N GLN A 11 -9.96 -3.49 15.83
CA GLN A 11 -8.54 -3.69 16.18
C GLN A 11 -7.72 -2.39 16.12
N TYR A 12 -8.35 -1.22 16.06
CA TYR A 12 -7.65 0.06 16.11
C TYR A 12 -7.73 0.61 17.54
N GLN A 13 -6.84 0.10 18.38
CA GLN A 13 -6.37 0.82 19.55
C GLN A 13 -4.89 1.21 19.31
N ASP A 14 -4.59 2.43 19.76
CA ASP A 14 -3.28 3.09 19.87
C ASP A 14 -2.67 3.73 18.61
N GLY A 15 -2.84 5.05 18.55
CA GLY A 15 -2.30 5.96 17.55
C GLY A 15 -0.90 6.49 17.85
N ASP A 16 -0.15 5.96 18.83
CA ASP A 16 1.15 6.54 19.22
C ASP A 16 2.21 5.51 19.65
N ASN A 17 2.36 4.39 18.92
CA ASN A 17 3.52 3.53 19.15
C ASN A 17 4.07 2.87 17.89
N MET A 18 4.31 3.68 16.86
CA MET A 18 5.19 3.29 15.77
C MET A 18 6.62 3.20 16.31
N SER A 19 7.25 2.02 16.20
CA SER A 19 8.56 1.78 16.78
C SER A 19 9.60 2.75 16.21
N TYR A 20 10.62 3.08 16.99
CA TYR A 20 11.66 4.01 16.57
C TYR A 20 12.31 3.58 15.24
N THR A 21 12.53 2.28 15.06
CA THR A 21 13.07 1.69 13.83
C THR A 21 12.12 1.81 12.64
N GLU A 22 10.81 1.67 12.85
CA GLU A 22 9.82 1.81 11.78
C GLU A 22 9.71 3.28 11.32
N LYS A 23 9.78 4.24 12.25
CA LYS A 23 9.82 5.68 11.93
C LYS A 23 11.06 6.06 11.13
N GLU A 24 12.20 5.45 11.42
CA GLU A 24 13.43 5.68 10.66
C GLU A 24 13.38 5.03 9.28
N ALA A 25 12.82 3.82 9.17
CA ALA A 25 12.62 3.16 7.88
C ALA A 25 11.69 3.99 6.97
N LEU A 26 10.59 4.56 7.51
CA LEU A 26 9.71 5.44 6.72
C LEU A 26 10.39 6.66 6.14
N LYS A 27 11.44 7.19 6.79
CA LYS A 27 12.23 8.32 6.26
C LYS A 27 13.10 7.91 5.07
N GLN A 28 13.38 6.62 4.91
CA GLN A 28 14.13 6.09 3.78
C GLN A 28 13.25 5.90 2.54
N LEU A 29 11.93 5.83 2.69
CA LEU A 29 11.03 5.77 1.54
C LEU A 29 11.00 7.11 0.80
N PRO A 30 11.21 7.10 -0.53
CA PRO A 30 10.99 8.28 -1.34
C PRO A 30 9.53 8.75 -1.26
N GLU A 31 9.31 10.04 -1.47
CA GLU A 31 7.97 10.59 -1.49
C GLU A 31 7.12 9.92 -2.58
N ALA A 32 5.89 9.55 -2.25
CA ALA A 32 4.97 8.92 -3.21
C ALA A 32 4.64 9.80 -4.43
N SER A 33 4.90 11.11 -4.33
CA SER A 33 4.84 12.07 -5.44
C SER A 33 5.87 11.75 -6.52
N SER A 34 7.08 11.31 -6.15
CA SER A 34 8.20 11.02 -7.05
C SER A 34 8.17 9.65 -7.70
N TRP A 35 7.22 8.79 -7.32
CA TRP A 35 7.10 7.44 -7.88
C TRP A 35 6.64 7.51 -9.35
N PRO A 36 7.08 6.55 -10.20
CA PRO A 36 6.57 6.39 -11.55
C PRO A 36 5.05 6.38 -11.57
N LYS A 37 4.44 6.95 -12.60
CA LYS A 37 2.99 7.07 -12.70
C LYS A 37 2.47 6.10 -13.73
N SER A 38 1.54 5.24 -13.34
CA SER A 38 0.87 4.33 -14.27
C SER A 38 -0.57 4.80 -14.51
N SER A 39 -0.90 4.99 -15.78
CA SER A 39 -2.26 5.24 -16.25
C SER A 39 -3.01 3.94 -16.54
N GLY A 40 -2.27 2.85 -16.76
CA GLY A 40 -2.80 1.57 -17.24
C GLY A 40 -3.26 1.61 -18.70
N THR A 41 -3.00 2.71 -19.42
CA THR A 41 -3.43 2.91 -20.81
C THR A 41 -2.28 2.85 -21.80
N GLU A 42 -1.06 3.16 -21.36
CA GLU A 42 0.13 3.08 -22.19
C GLU A 42 0.78 1.70 -22.08
N LYS A 43 1.36 1.23 -23.18
CA LYS A 43 2.01 -0.07 -23.22
C LYS A 43 3.27 0.00 -22.34
N TYR A 44 3.31 -0.82 -21.29
CA TYR A 44 4.42 -1.00 -20.34
C TYR A 44 4.58 0.05 -19.22
N ASP A 45 3.69 1.03 -19.07
CA ASP A 45 3.77 2.04 -17.98
C ASP A 45 3.67 1.41 -16.56
N HIS A 46 3.01 0.26 -16.47
CA HIS A 46 2.85 -0.52 -15.25
C HIS A 46 4.09 -1.33 -14.90
N MET A 47 4.91 -1.72 -15.88
CA MET A 47 6.12 -2.52 -15.63
C MET A 47 7.17 -1.68 -14.91
N GLU A 48 7.38 -0.44 -15.36
CA GLU A 48 8.28 0.50 -14.69
C GLU A 48 7.83 0.79 -13.25
N LEU A 49 6.51 0.89 -13.03
CA LEU A 49 5.96 1.04 -11.68
C LEU A 49 6.18 -0.22 -10.83
N ILE A 50 5.94 -1.41 -11.36
CA ILE A 50 6.12 -2.67 -10.62
C ILE A 50 7.59 -2.85 -10.23
N ASP A 51 8.52 -2.73 -11.20
CA ASP A 51 9.96 -2.85 -10.96
C ASP A 51 10.44 -1.84 -9.90
N TYR A 52 9.92 -0.61 -9.94
CA TYR A 52 10.24 0.40 -8.94
C TYR A 52 9.74 0.02 -7.54
N ILE A 53 8.52 -0.51 -7.43
CA ILE A 53 7.94 -0.93 -6.15
C ILE A 53 8.68 -2.14 -5.58
N ASP A 54 9.04 -3.11 -6.41
CA ASP A 54 9.85 -4.25 -6.01
C ASP A 54 11.22 -3.79 -5.48
N GLY A 55 11.83 -2.79 -6.13
CA GLY A 55 13.04 -2.13 -5.64
C GLY A 55 12.88 -1.54 -4.22
N LEU A 56 11.75 -0.88 -3.92
CA LEU A 56 11.49 -0.34 -2.57
C LEU A 56 11.43 -1.43 -1.50
N PHE A 57 10.87 -2.59 -1.83
CA PHE A 57 10.80 -3.73 -0.92
C PHE A 57 12.16 -4.38 -0.68
N ILE A 58 13.04 -4.37 -1.69
CA ILE A 58 14.42 -4.87 -1.59
C ILE A 58 15.29 -3.90 -0.79
N ASP A 59 15.18 -2.59 -1.08
CA ASP A 59 16.01 -1.55 -0.48
C ASP A 59 15.64 -1.29 0.98
N VAL A 60 14.37 -1.48 1.35
CA VAL A 60 13.87 -1.19 2.71
C VAL A 60 13.07 -2.37 3.30
N PRO A 61 13.72 -3.51 3.57
CA PRO A 61 13.05 -4.75 4.00
C PRO A 61 12.42 -4.67 5.40
N SER A 62 12.75 -3.65 6.18
CA SER A 62 12.20 -3.40 7.51
C SER A 62 10.83 -2.72 7.49
N ILE A 63 10.35 -2.28 6.32
CA ILE A 63 9.07 -1.61 6.19
C ILE A 63 7.94 -2.63 5.95
N PRO A 64 6.88 -2.59 6.76
CA PRO A 64 5.68 -3.35 6.47
C PRO A 64 5.04 -2.96 5.12
N ASP A 65 4.61 -3.95 4.34
CA ASP A 65 3.99 -3.77 3.01
C ASP A 65 2.86 -2.75 2.99
N TYR A 66 2.13 -2.63 4.11
CA TYR A 66 1.02 -1.71 4.22
C TYR A 66 1.45 -0.25 3.97
N TRP A 67 2.68 0.14 4.33
CA TRP A 67 3.17 1.51 4.14
C TRP A 67 3.42 1.85 2.68
N ILE A 68 3.94 0.89 1.92
CA ILE A 68 4.19 1.04 0.48
C ILE A 68 2.85 0.95 -0.27
N THR A 69 2.03 -0.05 0.05
CA THR A 69 0.74 -0.25 -0.60
C THR A 69 -0.28 0.86 -0.31
N ALA A 70 -0.24 1.49 0.88
CA ALA A 70 -1.05 2.67 1.16
C ALA A 70 -0.72 3.85 0.24
N ARG A 71 0.54 3.96 -0.21
CA ARG A 71 1.04 5.03 -1.07
C ARG A 71 0.83 4.76 -2.57
N LEU A 72 0.63 3.50 -2.98
CA LEU A 72 0.39 3.10 -4.39
C LEU A 72 -0.75 3.87 -5.07
N ASN A 73 -1.80 4.27 -4.34
CA ASN A 73 -2.88 5.08 -4.92
C ASN A 73 -2.39 6.38 -5.56
N LYS A 74 -1.28 6.95 -5.05
CA LYS A 74 -0.68 8.17 -5.59
C LYS A 74 0.15 7.92 -6.86
N ALA A 75 0.51 6.67 -7.15
CA ALA A 75 1.21 6.28 -8.37
C ALA A 75 0.24 6.06 -9.54
N PHE A 76 -0.99 5.63 -9.26
CA PHE A 76 -1.99 5.42 -10.30
C PHE A 76 -2.69 6.72 -10.72
N LYS A 77 -2.96 6.85 -12.02
CA LYS A 77 -3.71 7.95 -12.63
C LYS A 77 -4.91 7.43 -13.41
N GLY A 78 -5.94 8.25 -13.54
CA GLY A 78 -7.12 7.94 -14.36
C GLY A 78 -7.78 6.62 -13.96
N HIS A 79 -8.05 5.75 -14.95
CA HIS A 79 -8.72 4.47 -14.76
C HIS A 79 -7.95 3.51 -13.83
N ALA A 80 -6.62 3.54 -13.83
CA ALA A 80 -5.83 2.70 -12.93
C ALA A 80 -6.05 3.05 -11.45
N SER A 81 -6.31 4.32 -11.13
CA SER A 81 -6.58 4.76 -9.76
C SER A 81 -7.93 4.25 -9.26
N ILE A 82 -8.94 4.31 -10.13
CA ILE A 82 -10.29 3.77 -9.87
C ILE A 82 -10.21 2.27 -9.67
N TRP A 83 -9.59 1.56 -10.61
CA TRP A 83 -9.38 0.11 -10.54
C TRP A 83 -8.67 -0.30 -9.23
N TYR A 84 -7.58 0.37 -8.87
CA TYR A 84 -6.85 0.03 -7.65
C TYR A 84 -7.68 0.28 -6.37
N THR A 85 -8.54 1.30 -6.38
CA THR A 85 -9.47 1.55 -5.27
C THR A 85 -10.49 0.43 -5.14
N GLU A 86 -11.12 0.04 -6.25
CA GLU A 86 -12.08 -1.07 -6.29
C GLU A 86 -11.44 -2.40 -5.86
N MET A 87 -10.22 -2.68 -6.32
CA MET A 87 -9.50 -3.90 -5.94
C MET A 87 -9.22 -3.96 -4.43
N LYS A 88 -8.89 -2.83 -3.78
CA LYS A 88 -8.72 -2.78 -2.32
C LYS A 88 -10.03 -3.03 -1.58
N GLU A 89 -11.16 -2.56 -2.11
CA GLU A 89 -12.47 -2.79 -1.48
C GLU A 89 -12.89 -4.26 -1.58
N ILE A 90 -12.67 -4.88 -2.74
CA ILE A 90 -13.03 -6.28 -3.00
C ILE A 90 -12.12 -7.25 -2.25
N HIS A 91 -10.80 -7.03 -2.30
CA HIS A 91 -9.81 -7.99 -1.80
C HIS A 91 -9.25 -7.64 -0.42
N GLY A 92 -9.60 -6.47 0.12
CA GLY A 92 -9.04 -5.94 1.35
C GLY A 92 -7.57 -5.54 1.21
N ARG A 93 -6.87 -5.42 2.35
CA ARG A 93 -5.43 -5.19 2.37
C ARG A 93 -4.71 -6.52 2.21
N ARG A 94 -4.00 -6.68 1.10
CA ARG A 94 -3.13 -7.83 0.82
C ARG A 94 -1.67 -7.40 0.98
N SER A 95 -0.84 -8.33 1.47
CA SER A 95 0.61 -8.20 1.39
C SER A 95 1.05 -8.17 -0.07
N TRP A 96 2.19 -7.54 -0.37
CA TRP A 96 2.79 -7.57 -1.70
C TRP A 96 3.52 -8.92 -1.84
N PRO A 97 3.00 -9.88 -2.64
CA PRO A 97 3.75 -11.09 -2.89
C PRO A 97 4.91 -10.72 -3.81
N TRP A 98 6.12 -10.81 -3.25
CA TRP A 98 7.38 -10.77 -3.99
C TRP A 98 7.42 -11.81 -5.11
#